data_AF-A0A950F819-F1
#
_entry.id   AF-A0A950F819-F1
#
_cell.length_a   1.000
_cell.length_b   1.000
_cell.length_c   1.000
_cell.angle_alpha   90.00
_cell.angle_beta   90.00
_cell.angle_gamma   90.00
#
_symmetry.space_group_name_H-M   'P 1'
#
loop_
_entity.id
_entity.type
_entity.pdbx_description
1 polymer ?
#
loop_
_entity_poly.entity_id
_entity_poly.type
_entity_poly.pdbx_seq_one_letter_code
_entity_poly.pdbx_strand_id
1 'polypeptide(L)'
;MSSPFQRFVLPGLAFKAVVIGGGYATGRELAEFFLPSGPWGGIAAMALAMAIWSAVCVVTFLFSRASGALDYRTFVRALLGPG
;
A
#
# COMPACT_ATOMS: atom_id res chain seq x y z
N MET A 1 1.16 -14.14 22.84
CA MET A 1 1.63 -12.77 22.56
C MET A 1 2.24 -12.76 21.18
N SER A 2 1.87 -11.82 20.31
CA SER A 2 2.52 -11.64 19.00
C SER A 2 3.91 -11.06 19.19
N SER A 3 4.90 -11.57 18.46
CA SER A 3 6.26 -11.03 18.53
C SER A 3 6.33 -9.61 17.92
N PRO A 4 7.32 -8.79 18.28
CA PRO A 4 7.53 -7.48 17.64
C PRO A 4 7.59 -7.58 16.10
N PHE A 5 8.16 -8.68 15.59
CA PHE A 5 8.18 -8.99 14.16
C PHE A 5 6.76 -9.13 13.58
N GLN A 6 5.90 -9.93 14.21
CA GLN A 6 4.52 -10.12 13.77
C GLN A 6 3.67 -8.86 13.88
N ARG A 7 3.96 -8.01 14.86
CA ARG A 7 3.18 -6.79 15.10
C ARG A 7 3.57 -5.63 14.19
N PHE A 8 4.85 -5.47 13.85
CA PHE A 8 5.35 -4.29 13.15
C PHE A 8 5.90 -4.58 11.76
N VAL A 9 6.64 -5.67 11.57
CA VAL A 9 7.34 -5.94 10.31
C VAL A 9 6.46 -6.71 9.34
N LEU A 10 5.83 -7.78 9.82
CA LEU A 10 5.02 -8.67 8.99
C LEU A 10 3.87 -7.95 8.26
N PRO A 11 3.11 -7.02 8.89
CA PRO A 11 2.06 -6.29 8.18
C PRO A 11 2.62 -5.40 7.07
N GLY A 12 3.77 -4.76 7.30
CA GLY A 12 4.44 -3.92 6.30
C GLY A 12 4.92 -4.73 5.10
N LEU A 13 5.50 -5.92 5.33
CA LEU A 13 5.90 -6.83 4.27
C LEU A 13 4.69 -7.33 3.45
N ALA A 14 3.59 -7.67 4.13
CA ALA A 14 2.34 -8.08 3.47
C ALA A 14 1.78 -6.94 2.60
N PHE A 15 1.71 -5.72 3.15
CA PHE A 15 1.24 -4.55 2.41
C PHE A 15 2.10 -4.27 1.17
N LYS A 16 3.43 -4.25 1.33
CA LYS A 16 4.37 -4.09 0.21
C LYS A 16 4.17 -5.15 -0.87
N ALA A 17 3.96 -6.41 -0.48
CA ALA A 17 3.76 -7.50 -1.41
C ALA A 17 2.48 -7.32 -2.25
N VAL A 18 1.41 -6.80 -1.65
CA VAL A 18 0.16 -6.48 -2.37
C VAL A 18 0.36 -5.30 -3.33
N VAL A 19 1.05 -4.24 -2.89
CA VAL A 19 1.23 -3.02 -3.70
C VAL A 19 2.20 -3.22 -4.86
N ILE A 20 3.32 -3.92 -4.64
CA ILE A 20 4.41 -4.03 -5.62
C ILE A 20 4.36 -5.37 -6.38
N GLY A 21 3.73 -6.42 -5.85
CA GLY A 21 3.85 -7.82 -6.27
C GLY A 21 3.85 -8.10 -7.79
N GLY A 22 2.78 -8.72 -8.30
CA GLY A 22 2.81 -9.31 -9.64
C GLY A 22 3.12 -8.32 -10.78
N GLY A 23 2.76 -7.05 -10.60
CA GLY A 23 2.90 -6.01 -11.63
C GLY A 23 4.27 -5.35 -11.72
N TYR A 24 5.19 -5.56 -10.78
CA TYR A 24 6.56 -5.00 -10.84
C TYR A 24 7.65 -6.07 -10.71
N ALA A 25 7.29 -7.35 -10.76
CA ALA A 25 8.20 -8.46 -10.53
C ALA A 25 9.38 -8.50 -11.52
N THR A 26 9.18 -8.01 -12.75
CA THR A 26 10.23 -7.98 -13.78
C THR A 26 11.05 -6.68 -13.78
N GLY A 27 10.58 -5.65 -13.07
CA GLY A 27 11.17 -4.31 -13.06
C GLY A 27 10.96 -3.50 -14.35
N ARG A 28 10.35 -4.08 -15.39
CA ARG A 28 10.10 -3.38 -16.67
C ARG A 28 9.13 -2.22 -16.49
N GLU A 29 8.11 -2.40 -15.69
CA GLU A 29 7.14 -1.37 -15.35
C GLU A 29 7.80 -0.22 -14.57
N LEU A 30 8.82 -0.51 -13.75
CA LEU A 30 9.61 0.54 -13.09
C LEU A 30 10.42 1.34 -14.12
N ALA A 31 11.06 0.65 -15.06
CA ALA A 31 11.81 1.29 -16.14
C ALA A 31 10.93 2.16 -17.05
N GLU A 32 9.71 1.70 -17.32
CA GLU A 32 8.76 2.38 -18.18
C GLU A 32 8.10 3.59 -17.51
N PHE A 33 7.73 3.50 -16.23
CA PHE A 33 6.95 4.56 -15.56
C PHE A 33 7.79 5.54 -14.74
N PHE A 34 8.94 5.12 -14.20
CA PHE A 34 9.71 5.96 -13.26
C PHE A 34 10.99 6.52 -13.90
N LEU A 35 11.67 5.74 -14.74
CA LEU A 35 12.97 6.11 -15.31
C LEU A 35 12.96 7.02 -16.57
N PRO A 36 11.85 7.31 -17.30
CA PRO A 36 11.91 8.19 -18.48
C PRO A 36 12.45 9.60 -18.20
N SER A 37 12.29 10.09 -16.97
CA SER A 37 12.76 11.42 -16.54
C SER A 37 14.21 11.41 -16.04
N GLY A 38 14.96 10.32 -16.29
CA GLY A 38 16.31 10.10 -15.79
C GLY A 38 16.34 9.61 -14.33
N PRO A 39 17.55 9.29 -13.79
CA PRO A 39 17.68 8.64 -12.49
C PRO A 39 17.08 9.42 -11.32
N TRP A 40 17.31 10.74 -11.27
CA TRP A 40 16.76 11.61 -10.22
C TRP A 40 15.24 11.74 -10.32
N GLY A 41 14.70 11.86 -11.53
CA GLY A 41 13.26 11.85 -11.77
C GLY A 41 12.61 10.53 -11.32
N GLY A 42 13.27 9.41 -11.58
CA GLY A 42 12.82 8.10 -11.12
C GLY A 42 12.80 7.96 -9.61
N ILE A 43 13.87 8.38 -8.92
CA ILE A 43 13.91 8.38 -7.45
C ILE A 43 12.79 9.27 -6.88
N ALA A 44 12.59 10.48 -7.43
CA ALA A 44 11.54 11.38 -6.99
C ALA A 44 10.13 10.79 -7.21
N ALA A 45 9.89 10.17 -8.37
CA ALA A 45 8.63 9.50 -8.67
C ALA A 45 8.39 8.29 -7.73
N MET A 46 9.42 7.50 -7.43
CA MET A 46 9.33 6.38 -6.49
C MET A 46 9.03 6.87 -5.06
N ALA A 47 9.68 7.95 -4.63
CA ALA A 47 9.44 8.56 -3.33
C ALA A 47 8.01 9.12 -3.22
N LEU A 48 7.51 9.77 -4.29
CA LEU A 48 6.15 10.25 -4.36
C LEU A 48 5.14 9.09 -4.30
N ALA A 49 5.35 8.04 -5.09
CA ALA A 49 4.50 6.85 -5.07
C ALA A 49 4.49 6.19 -3.69
N MET A 50 5.64 6.06 -3.03
CA MET A 50 5.75 5.59 -1.65
C MET A 50 4.90 6.44 -0.70
N ALA A 51 5.03 7.77 -0.77
CA ALA A 51 4.28 8.68 0.10
C ALA A 51 2.76 8.55 -0.09
N ILE A 52 2.29 8.48 -1.34
CA ILE A 52 0.87 8.29 -1.67
C ILE A 52 0.38 6.96 -1.10
N TRP A 53 1.08 5.85 -1.34
CA TRP A 53 0.68 4.54 -0.82
C TRP A 53 0.71 4.47 0.70
N SER A 54 1.67 5.11 1.36
CA SER A 54 1.69 5.25 2.81
C SER A 54 0.47 6.02 3.33
N ALA A 55 0.11 7.14 2.70
CA ALA A 55 -1.07 7.91 3.07
C ALA A 55 -2.36 7.09 2.89
N VAL A 56 -2.53 6.41 1.75
CA VAL A 56 -3.67 5.52 1.50
C VAL A 56 -3.75 4.42 2.56
N CYS A 57 -2.63 3.80 2.91
CA CYS A 57 -2.55 2.77 3.96
C CYS A 57 -3.01 3.33 5.32
N VAL A 58 -2.46 4.47 5.74
CA VAL A 58 -2.83 5.13 7.00
C VAL A 58 -4.32 5.47 7.02
N VAL A 59 -4.84 6.09 5.97
CA VAL A 59 -6.26 6.46 5.87
C VAL A 59 -7.16 5.23 5.92
N THR A 60 -6.78 4.14 5.24
CA THR A 60 -7.51 2.87 5.24
C THR A 60 -7.61 2.27 6.64
N PHE A 61 -6.50 2.23 7.39
CA PHE A 61 -6.50 1.71 8.76
C PHE A 61 -7.23 2.63 9.74
N LEU A 62 -7.10 3.95 9.59
CA LEU A 62 -7.87 4.91 10.39
C LEU A 62 -9.36 4.77 10.14
N PHE A 63 -9.77 4.61 8.88
CA PHE A 63 -11.16 4.37 8.51
C PHE A 63 -11.68 3.05 9.08
N SER A 64 -10.96 1.95 8.89
CA SER A 64 -11.31 0.63 9.46
C SER A 64 -11.47 0.69 10.99
N ARG A 65 -10.57 1.40 11.68
CA ARG A 65 -10.66 1.60 13.14
C ARG A 65 -11.87 2.45 13.53
N ALA A 66 -12.18 3.52 12.79
CA ALA A 66 -13.30 4.41 13.09
C ALA A 66 -14.66 3.75 12.82
N SER A 67 -14.77 2.89 11.81
CA SER A 67 -16.00 2.18 11.46
C SER A 67 -16.16 0.83 12.16
N GLY A 68 -15.14 0.35 12.87
CA GLY A 68 -15.12 -0.99 13.47
C GLY A 68 -15.07 -2.12 12.43
N ALA A 69 -14.75 -1.81 11.18
CA ALA A 69 -14.74 -2.75 10.09
C ALA A 69 -13.41 -3.54 10.02
N LEU A 70 -13.38 -4.68 10.70
CA LEU A 70 -12.19 -5.54 10.82
C LEU A 70 -12.09 -6.62 9.74
N ASP A 71 -13.16 -6.84 8.98
CA ASP A 71 -13.19 -7.78 7.86
C ASP A 71 -13.50 -7.06 6.54
N TYR A 72 -13.13 -7.69 5.43
CA TYR A 72 -13.29 -7.12 4.10
C TYR A 72 -14.73 -6.75 3.76
N ARG A 73 -15.72 -7.59 4.14
CA ARG A 73 -17.12 -7.33 3.77
C ARG A 73 -17.65 -6.11 4.52
N THR A 74 -17.38 -6.01 5.81
CA THR A 74 -17.78 -4.87 6.63
C THR A 74 -17.06 -3.60 6.17
N PHE A 75 -15.77 -3.70 5.80
CA PHE A 75 -14.99 -2.57 5.32
C PHE A 75 -15.57 -2.00 4.03
N VAL A 76 -15.82 -2.85 3.04
CA VAL A 76 -16.35 -2.42 1.74
C VAL A 76 -17.76 -1.86 1.87
N ARG A 77 -18.62 -2.47 2.71
CA ARG A 77 -19.95 -1.91 3.00
C ARG A 77 -19.88 -0.54 3.66
N ALA A 78 -18.95 -0.35 4.60
CA ALA A 78 -18.75 0.95 5.23
C ALA A 78 -18.22 1.99 4.25
N LEU A 79 -17.34 1.59 3.32
CA LEU A 79 -16.68 2.49 2.37
C LEU A 79 -17.58 2.90 1.20
N LEU A 80 -18.27 1.95 0.59
CA LEU A 80 -19.07 2.15 -0.63
C LEU A 80 -20.57 2.32 -0.36
N GLY A 81 -21.01 2.00 0.87
CA GLY A 81 -22.42 1.93 1.22
C GLY A 81 -23.06 0.58 0.88
N PRO A 82 -24.37 0.42 1.17
CA PRO A 82 -25.13 -0.74 0.71
C PRO A 82 -25.16 -0.76 -0.83
N GLY A 83 -24.81 -1.91 -1.40
CA GLY A 83 -25.02 -2.23 -2.81
C GLY A 83 -26.36 -2.89 -3.03
#